data_AF-A0A0D8JC46-F1
#
_entry.id   AF-A0A0D8JC46-F1
#
_cell.length_a   1.000
_cell.length_b   1.000
_cell.length_c   1.000
_cell.angle_alpha   90.00
_cell.angle_beta   90.00
_cell.angle_gamma   90.00
#
_symmetry.space_group_name_H-M   'P 1'
#
loop_
_entity.id
_entity.type
_entity.pdbx_description
1 polymer ?
#
loop_
_entity_poly.entity_id
_entity_poly.type
_entity_poly.pdbx_seq_one_letter_code
_entity_poly.pdbx_strand_id
1 'polypeptide(L)'
;MKPKKILQIPEERLSKSSNNQKQKRYTRSLPENFKGTGEVKPYYFSLVQKTDRGFCYEVTLNGIVTHYETFRRKINKRFGCISYPGSSSFGIWAWTFQSRNAAIAKLQTL
;
A
#
# COMPACT_ATOMS: atom_id res chain seq x y z
N MET A 1 -1.17 -52.74 33.16
CA MET A 1 -0.63 -51.39 32.87
C MET A 1 -1.74 -50.38 33.11
N LYS A 2 -1.57 -49.46 34.07
CA LYS A 2 -2.56 -48.42 34.39
C LYS A 2 -2.30 -47.21 33.49
N PRO A 3 -3.33 -46.54 32.92
CA PRO A 3 -3.13 -45.32 32.14
C PRO A 3 -2.62 -44.19 33.04
N LYS A 4 -1.61 -43.47 32.59
CA LYS A 4 -1.09 -42.26 33.26
C LYS A 4 -2.14 -41.15 33.19
N LYS A 5 -2.55 -40.65 34.36
CA LYS A 5 -3.32 -39.40 34.51
C LYS A 5 -2.52 -38.26 33.86
N ILE A 6 -3.11 -37.59 32.87
CA ILE A 6 -2.65 -36.29 32.41
C ILE A 6 -3.12 -35.27 33.45
N LEU A 7 -2.16 -34.58 34.06
CA LEU A 7 -2.37 -33.52 35.02
C LEU A 7 -2.88 -32.27 34.29
N GLN A 8 -3.99 -31.73 34.78
CA GLN A 8 -4.53 -30.43 34.39
C GLN A 8 -3.66 -29.34 35.02
N ILE A 9 -3.09 -28.44 34.22
CA ILE A 9 -2.34 -27.26 34.69
C ILE A 9 -3.19 -26.01 34.38
N PRO A 10 -3.29 -25.03 35.32
CA PRO A 10 -4.34 -24.01 35.31
C PRO A 10 -4.01 -22.79 34.43
N GLU A 11 -5.07 -22.05 34.10
CA GLU A 11 -5.01 -20.68 33.55
C GLU A 11 -4.24 -19.71 34.47
N GLU A 12 -3.69 -18.68 33.83
CA GLU A 12 -3.11 -17.44 34.39
C GLU A 12 -1.63 -17.44 34.86
N ARG A 13 -0.78 -16.81 34.02
CA ARG A 13 0.16 -15.72 34.38
C ARG A 13 0.78 -15.15 33.09
N LEU A 14 0.27 -14.01 32.60
CA LEU A 14 0.93 -12.70 32.66
C LEU A 14 2.32 -12.69 31.98
N SER A 15 2.47 -12.04 30.82
CA SER A 15 2.63 -10.58 30.83
C SER A 15 1.94 -9.86 29.67
N LYS A 16 1.19 -8.84 30.08
CA LYS A 16 0.78 -7.71 29.26
C LYS A 16 2.05 -7.04 28.72
N SER A 17 2.17 -6.86 27.42
CA SER A 17 2.95 -5.75 26.90
C SER A 17 2.06 -4.91 26.00
N SER A 18 1.46 -3.92 26.66
CA SER A 18 0.85 -2.76 26.04
C SER A 18 1.80 -2.16 25.01
N ASN A 19 1.39 -2.12 23.76
CA ASN A 19 1.65 -0.94 22.94
C ASN A 19 0.31 -0.43 22.42
N ASN A 20 -0.35 0.27 23.32
CA ASN A 20 -1.46 1.17 23.07
C ASN A 20 -0.92 2.39 22.29
N GLN A 21 -0.51 2.18 21.03
CA GLN A 21 -0.45 3.26 20.07
C GLN A 21 -1.76 3.20 19.29
N LYS A 22 -2.69 4.10 19.62
CA LYS A 22 -3.86 4.40 18.78
C LYS A 22 -3.38 4.67 17.36
N GLN A 23 -3.31 3.64 16.52
CA GLN A 23 -3.04 3.81 15.10
C GLN A 23 -4.20 4.62 14.55
N LYS A 24 -3.93 5.86 14.15
CA LYS A 24 -4.88 6.69 13.42
C LYS A 24 -5.29 5.89 12.18
N ARG A 25 -6.47 5.27 12.20
CA ARG A 25 -7.01 4.52 11.06
C ARG A 25 -7.28 5.53 9.95
N TYR A 26 -6.36 5.65 9.00
CA TYR A 26 -6.58 6.43 7.79
C TYR A 26 -7.71 5.77 7.02
N THR A 27 -8.85 6.44 6.95
CA THR A 27 -10.13 5.84 6.57
C THR A 27 -10.26 5.59 5.07
N ARG A 28 -9.36 6.13 4.24
CA ARG A 28 -9.41 6.00 2.78
C ARG A 28 -8.06 5.60 2.19
N SER A 29 -7.98 4.36 1.72
CA SER A 29 -6.92 3.86 0.85
C SER A 29 -7.10 4.38 -0.58
N LEU A 30 -6.05 4.32 -1.38
CA LEU A 30 -6.18 4.55 -2.82
C LEU A 30 -7.03 3.44 -3.46
N PRO A 31 -7.86 3.78 -4.46
CA PRO A 31 -8.72 2.81 -5.15
C PRO A 31 -7.89 1.86 -6.01
N GLU A 32 -8.36 0.62 -6.18
CA GLU A 32 -7.66 -0.35 -7.03
C GLU A 32 -7.71 0.05 -8.50
N ASN A 33 -8.81 0.64 -8.96
CA ASN A 33 -8.92 1.13 -10.32
C ASN A 33 -9.57 2.52 -10.33
N PHE A 34 -9.07 3.43 -11.16
CA PHE A 34 -9.68 4.75 -11.32
C PHE A 34 -9.35 5.40 -12.66
N LYS A 35 -10.18 6.35 -13.06
CA LYS A 35 -9.93 7.21 -14.23
C LYS A 35 -9.22 8.48 -13.79
N GLY A 36 -8.17 8.86 -14.51
CA GLY A 36 -7.45 10.10 -14.30
C GLY A 36 -8.35 11.33 -14.43
N THR A 37 -8.07 12.35 -13.63
CA THR A 37 -8.75 13.65 -13.65
C THR A 37 -7.75 14.79 -13.72
N GLY A 38 -8.14 15.96 -14.21
CA GLY A 38 -7.25 17.12 -14.33
C GLY A 38 -6.07 16.82 -15.25
N GLU A 39 -4.85 17.00 -14.73
CA GLU A 39 -3.57 16.85 -15.46
C GLU A 39 -3.35 15.45 -16.05
N VAL A 40 -3.97 14.42 -15.46
CA VAL A 40 -3.73 13.01 -15.85
C VAL A 40 -4.87 12.40 -16.67
N LYS A 41 -5.76 13.22 -17.24
CA LYS A 41 -6.64 12.76 -18.32
C LYS A 41 -5.81 12.52 -19.59
N PRO A 42 -6.18 11.55 -20.44
CA PRO A 42 -7.34 10.67 -20.39
C PRO A 42 -7.04 9.25 -19.85
N TYR A 43 -5.99 9.09 -19.05
CA TYR A 43 -5.49 7.79 -18.62
C TYR A 43 -6.40 7.04 -17.64
N TYR A 44 -6.29 5.72 -17.64
CA TYR A 44 -6.85 4.82 -16.63
C TYR A 44 -5.74 4.17 -15.82
N PHE A 45 -5.99 4.01 -14.52
CA PHE A 45 -5.02 3.54 -13.56
C PHE A 45 -5.53 2.25 -12.91
N SER A 46 -4.70 1.22 -12.88
CA SER A 46 -4.99 -0.07 -12.27
C SER A 46 -3.89 -0.48 -11.31
N LEU A 47 -4.23 -0.77 -10.06
CA LEU A 47 -3.29 -1.13 -9.02
C LEU A 47 -2.70 -2.51 -9.33
N VAL A 48 -1.39 -2.56 -9.53
CA VAL A 48 -0.65 -3.80 -9.78
C VAL A 48 -0.21 -4.44 -8.48
N GLN A 49 0.36 -3.63 -7.58
CA GLN A 49 0.86 -4.09 -6.29
C GLN A 49 0.89 -2.94 -5.27
N LYS A 50 0.71 -3.28 -4.00
CA LYS A 50 0.88 -2.36 -2.87
C LYS A 50 1.68 -3.03 -1.76
N THR A 51 2.40 -2.20 -1.00
CA THR A 51 3.05 -2.58 0.25
C THR A 51 2.67 -1.56 1.32
N ASP A 52 3.13 -1.75 2.56
CA ASP A 52 2.95 -0.73 3.60
C ASP A 52 3.68 0.58 3.28
N ARG A 53 4.68 0.52 2.39
CA ARG A 53 5.58 1.64 2.05
C ARG A 53 5.24 2.33 0.74
N GLY A 54 4.41 1.74 -0.13
CA GLY A 54 4.10 2.34 -1.42
C GLY A 54 3.09 1.57 -2.28
N PHE A 55 2.94 2.07 -3.51
CA PHE A 55 1.99 1.57 -4.51
C PHE A 55 2.67 1.52 -5.87
N CYS A 56 2.22 0.59 -6.71
CA CYS A 56 2.54 0.50 -8.13
C CYS A 56 1.22 0.40 -8.92
N TYR A 57 1.02 1.34 -9.84
CA TYR A 57 -0.10 1.38 -10.77
C TYR A 57 0.37 1.14 -12.19
N GLU A 58 -0.42 0.40 -12.96
CA GLU A 58 -0.38 0.35 -14.41
C GLU A 58 -1.22 1.49 -14.95
N VAL A 59 -0.69 2.19 -15.95
CA VAL A 59 -1.36 3.31 -16.62
C VAL A 59 -1.67 2.90 -18.04
N THR A 60 -2.93 3.07 -18.44
CA THR A 60 -3.40 2.69 -19.76
C THR A 60 -4.09 3.85 -20.46
N LEU A 61 -3.99 3.87 -21.78
CA LEU A 61 -4.72 4.75 -22.67
C LEU A 61 -5.45 3.90 -23.70
N ASN A 62 -6.78 3.99 -23.73
CA ASN A 62 -7.63 3.19 -24.64
C ASN A 62 -7.35 1.67 -24.55
N GLY A 63 -7.06 1.17 -23.34
CA GLY A 63 -6.74 -0.24 -23.10
C GLY A 63 -5.30 -0.65 -23.41
N ILE A 64 -4.48 0.26 -23.92
CA ILE A 64 -3.06 0.02 -24.18
C ILE A 64 -2.24 0.48 -22.98
N VAL A 65 -1.37 -0.39 -22.45
CA VAL A 65 -0.44 -0.03 -21.37
C VAL A 65 0.57 0.97 -21.90
N THR A 66 0.65 2.13 -21.24
CA THR A 66 1.59 3.20 -21.61
C THR A 66 2.82 3.18 -20.73
N HIS A 67 2.64 2.99 -19.42
CA HIS A 67 3.70 2.98 -18.43
C HIS A 67 3.17 2.48 -17.08
N TYR A 68 4.07 2.42 -16.10
CA TYR A 68 3.81 2.10 -14.70
C TYR A 68 4.25 3.26 -13.81
N GLU A 69 3.46 3.56 -12.79
CA GLU A 69 3.76 4.58 -11.79
C GLU A 69 3.95 3.94 -10.42
N THR A 70 5.12 4.14 -9.83
CA THR A 70 5.45 3.63 -8.50
C THR A 70 5.76 4.79 -7.57
N PHE A 71 5.19 4.78 -6.37
CA PHE A 71 5.36 5.90 -5.44
C PHE A 71 5.24 5.48 -3.98
N ARG A 72 5.86 6.27 -3.10
CA ARG A 72 5.83 6.05 -1.65
C ARG A 72 4.44 6.34 -1.09
N ARG A 73 4.04 5.61 -0.06
CA ARG A 73 2.81 5.86 0.68
C ARG A 73 2.94 7.19 1.40
N LYS A 74 2.15 8.20 0.99
CA LYS A 74 2.10 9.50 1.64
C LYS A 74 0.70 9.77 2.17
N ILE A 75 0.64 10.06 3.46
CA ILE A 75 -0.61 10.36 4.16
C ILE A 75 -0.84 11.86 4.14
N ASN A 76 -2.00 12.28 3.63
CA ASN A 76 -2.48 13.63 3.80
C ASN A 76 -3.17 13.76 5.16
N LYS A 77 -2.47 14.40 6.12
CA LYS A 77 -2.97 14.58 7.49
C LYS A 77 -4.25 15.43 7.58
N ARG A 78 -4.48 16.34 6.62
CA ARG A 78 -5.66 17.22 6.59
C ARG A 78 -6.92 16.44 6.25
N PHE A 79 -6.84 15.51 5.31
CA PHE A 79 -7.98 14.72 4.82
C PHE A 79 -8.02 13.28 5.34
N GLY A 80 -6.98 12.85 6.07
CA GLY A 80 -6.90 11.51 6.64
C GLY A 80 -6.82 10.39 5.61
N CYS A 81 -6.34 10.68 4.40
CA CYS A 81 -6.29 9.75 3.27
C CYS A 81 -4.86 9.59 2.73
N ILE A 82 -4.66 8.53 1.94
CA ILE A 82 -3.44 8.34 1.17
C ILE A 82 -3.56 9.17 -0.12
N SER A 83 -2.52 9.94 -0.46
CA SER A 83 -2.52 10.76 -1.67
C SER A 83 -1.85 10.06 -2.83
N TYR A 84 -2.47 10.21 -4.00
CA TYR A 84 -1.82 9.97 -5.28
C TYR A 84 -0.81 11.10 -5.55
N PRO A 85 0.36 10.82 -6.15
CA PRO A 85 1.34 11.86 -6.48
C PRO A 85 0.79 12.86 -7.53
N GLY A 86 1.10 14.14 -7.35
CA GLY A 86 0.96 15.13 -8.42
C GLY A 86 2.19 15.16 -9.32
N SER A 87 2.12 15.87 -10.45
CA SER A 87 3.22 16.02 -11.42
C SER A 87 4.55 16.46 -10.77
N SER A 88 4.51 17.42 -9.84
CA SER A 88 5.68 17.90 -9.10
C SER A 88 6.31 16.89 -8.12
N SER A 89 5.68 15.73 -7.91
CA SER A 89 6.18 14.68 -7.01
C SER A 89 7.09 13.65 -7.70
N PHE A 90 7.05 13.60 -9.03
CA PHE A 90 7.86 12.67 -9.82
C PHE A 90 9.34 13.07 -9.75
N GLY A 91 10.20 12.10 -9.47
CA GLY A 91 11.61 12.30 -9.16
C GLY A 91 11.92 12.52 -7.68
N ILE A 92 10.90 12.82 -6.85
CA ILE A 92 11.08 13.04 -5.40
C ILE A 92 10.61 11.82 -4.60
N TRP A 93 9.34 11.43 -4.76
CA TRP A 93 8.75 10.28 -4.07
C TRP A 93 7.84 9.42 -4.95
N ALA A 94 7.78 9.76 -6.24
CA ALA A 94 7.11 9.01 -7.29
C ALA A 94 8.05 8.84 -8.50
N TRP A 95 7.86 7.77 -9.26
CA TRP A 95 8.68 7.40 -10.40
C TRP A 95 7.82 6.72 -11.46
N THR A 96 8.24 6.87 -12.72
CA THR A 96 7.60 6.25 -13.89
C THR A 96 8.54 5.21 -14.49
N PHE A 97 7.97 4.08 -14.91
CA PHE A 97 8.70 2.98 -15.52
C PHE A 97 7.98 2.47 -16.75
N GLN A 98 8.72 2.05 -17.77
CA GLN A 98 8.18 1.41 -18.96
C GLN A 98 7.93 -0.10 -18.75
N SER A 99 8.56 -0.70 -17.74
CA SER A 99 8.47 -2.13 -17.45
C SER A 99 7.80 -2.38 -16.10
N ARG A 100 6.82 -3.30 -16.09
CA ARG A 100 6.16 -3.80 -14.89
C ARG A 100 7.17 -4.32 -13.86
N ASN A 101 8.18 -5.07 -14.31
CA ASN A 101 9.17 -5.68 -13.44
C ASN A 101 10.05 -4.61 -12.78
N ALA A 102 10.46 -3.58 -13.52
CA ALA A 102 11.24 -2.48 -12.97
C ALA A 102 10.43 -1.68 -11.93
N ALA A 103 9.14 -1.44 -12.19
CA ALA A 103 8.23 -0.77 -11.26
C ALA A 103 8.08 -1.57 -9.95
N ILE A 104 7.83 -2.88 -10.05
CA ILE A 104 7.73 -3.77 -8.90
C ILE A 104 9.05 -3.83 -8.12
N ALA A 105 10.19 -3.95 -8.83
CA ALA A 105 11.49 -3.93 -8.18
C ALA A 105 11.70 -2.63 -7.41
N LYS A 106 11.35 -1.47 -7.99
CA LYS A 106 11.38 -0.19 -7.27
C LYS A 106 10.50 -0.22 -6.03
N LEU A 107 9.26 -0.74 -6.13
CA LEU A 107 8.32 -0.83 -5.02
C LEU A 107 8.90 -1.61 -3.82
N GLN A 108 9.62 -2.69 -4.06
CA GLN A 108 10.25 -3.49 -3.00
C GLN A 108 11.41 -2.75 -2.30
N THR A 109 12.00 -1.73 -2.94
CA THR A 109 13.05 -0.90 -2.35
C THR A 109 12.55 0.34 -1.61
N LEU A 110 11.26 0.69 -1.74
CA LEU A 110 10.67 1.89 -1.11
C LEU A 110 10.62 1.78 0.40
#